data_AF-A0A0L0W0C5-F1
#
_entry.id   AF-A0A0L0W0C5-F1
#
_cell.length_a   1.000
_cell.length_b   1.000
_cell.length_c   1.000
_cell.angle_alpha   90.00
_cell.angle_beta   90.00
_cell.angle_gamma   90.00
#
_symmetry.space_group_name_H-M   'P 1'
#
loop_
_entity.id
_entity.type
_entity.pdbx_description
1 polymer ?
#
loop_
_entity_poly.entity_id
_entity_poly.type
_entity_poly.pdbx_seq_one_letter_code
_entity_poly.pdbx_strand_id
1 'polypeptide(L)'
;MGVAAVLVLLHLSPETGELAVTLTTRSKKLSSHPGDTALPGGRVDPTDPDVVFAALREANEEIDLPIEDLSQYGYLGTSHPFLSRNLLIVYPVLYIYLNSAETLFEKLKANEDEVSEIFHISLKDILDSLAAQNSPKLTHSSRDLKWIHGTPYRYHSFTNPDLLPTPLTGLTADIMISVVSLAYNMASEGWFSLIEAPDQKDWCTLIQWMVNGEAGSDGDLHSIVYKPTKLSVH
;
A
#
# COMPACT_ATOMS: atom_id res chain seq x y z
N MET A 1 6.60 15.82 -9.58
CA MET A 1 5.60 15.12 -8.73
C MET A 1 5.20 13.87 -9.50
N GLY A 2 5.22 12.69 -8.86
CA GLY A 2 4.95 11.43 -9.54
C GLY A 2 3.68 10.77 -8.99
N VAL A 3 2.96 10.10 -9.87
CA VAL A 3 1.83 9.24 -9.52
C VAL A 3 2.30 7.80 -9.60
N ALA A 4 1.84 6.98 -8.68
CA ALA A 4 2.04 5.54 -8.68
C ALA A 4 0.69 4.86 -8.44
N ALA A 5 0.59 3.61 -8.88
CA ALA A 5 -0.57 2.78 -8.63
C ALA A 5 -0.11 1.43 -8.10
N VAL A 6 -0.85 0.88 -7.14
CA VAL A 6 -0.59 -0.44 -6.56
C VAL A 6 -1.83 -1.29 -6.64
N LEU A 7 -1.66 -2.58 -6.92
CA LEU A 7 -2.74 -3.54 -6.98
C LEU A 7 -2.96 -4.17 -5.59
N VAL A 8 -4.16 -3.98 -5.05
CA VAL A 8 -4.67 -4.78 -3.94
C VAL A 8 -5.45 -5.95 -4.53
N LEU A 9 -4.75 -7.07 -4.75
CA LEU A 9 -5.34 -8.29 -5.30
C LEU A 9 -5.83 -9.19 -4.17
N LEU A 10 -7.14 -9.18 -3.97
CA LEU A 10 -7.85 -10.03 -3.00
C LEU A 10 -8.20 -11.39 -3.60
N HIS A 11 -8.25 -12.41 -2.75
CA HIS A 11 -8.76 -13.75 -3.06
C HIS A 11 -9.28 -14.42 -1.79
N LEU A 12 -9.94 -15.57 -1.91
CA LEU A 12 -10.32 -16.38 -0.76
C LEU A 12 -9.22 -17.40 -0.46
N SER A 13 -8.69 -17.34 0.76
CA SER A 13 -7.69 -18.30 1.24
C SER A 13 -8.18 -19.73 1.05
N PRO A 14 -7.38 -20.62 0.42
CA PRO A 14 -7.78 -22.01 0.19
C PRO A 14 -7.91 -22.79 1.50
N GLU A 15 -7.16 -22.40 2.54
CA GLU A 15 -7.17 -23.09 3.84
C GLU A 15 -8.34 -22.65 4.74
N THR A 16 -8.72 -21.37 4.69
CA THR A 16 -9.64 -20.78 5.67
C THR A 16 -10.93 -20.22 5.07
N GLY A 17 -10.97 -19.98 3.75
CA GLY A 17 -12.07 -19.27 3.08
C GLY A 17 -12.16 -17.78 3.42
N GLU A 18 -11.21 -17.24 4.20
CA GLU A 18 -11.14 -15.83 4.56
C GLU A 18 -10.54 -14.99 3.42
N LEU A 19 -10.86 -13.70 3.38
CA LEU A 19 -10.22 -12.77 2.44
C LEU A 19 -8.72 -12.67 2.73
N ALA A 20 -7.92 -12.88 1.70
CA ALA A 20 -6.47 -12.71 1.72
C ALA A 20 -6.03 -11.76 0.59
N VAL A 21 -4.88 -11.15 0.76
CA VAL A 21 -4.27 -10.22 -0.19
C VAL A 21 -2.94 -10.76 -0.68
N THR A 22 -2.65 -10.57 -1.96
CA THR A 22 -1.34 -10.89 -2.57
C THR A 22 -0.35 -9.76 -2.32
N LEU A 23 0.82 -10.11 -1.79
CA LEU A 23 1.93 -9.22 -1.51
C LEU A 23 3.21 -9.77 -2.14
N THR A 24 4.20 -8.90 -2.25
CA THR A 24 5.53 -9.22 -2.75
C THR A 24 6.60 -8.80 -1.76
N THR A 25 7.72 -9.50 -1.77
CA THR A 25 8.99 -8.99 -1.24
C THR A 25 9.79 -8.41 -2.39
N ARG A 26 10.11 -7.12 -2.31
CA ARG A 26 10.91 -6.44 -3.33
C ARG A 26 12.31 -7.05 -3.42
N SER A 27 12.81 -7.24 -4.63
CA SER A 27 14.16 -7.75 -4.87
C SER A 27 15.22 -6.85 -4.23
N LYS A 28 16.22 -7.47 -3.61
CA LYS A 28 17.35 -6.76 -2.99
C LYS A 28 18.22 -6.01 -3.99
N LYS A 29 18.07 -6.29 -5.29
CA LYS A 29 18.79 -5.64 -6.39
C LYS A 29 18.24 -4.25 -6.71
N LEU A 30 17.03 -3.92 -6.25
CA LEU A 30 16.38 -2.65 -6.58
C LEU A 30 17.02 -1.47 -5.85
N SER A 31 17.08 -0.32 -6.53
CA SER A 31 17.65 0.92 -5.98
C SER A 31 16.82 1.55 -4.87
N SER A 32 15.56 1.14 -4.72
CA SER A 32 14.63 1.65 -3.71
C SER A 32 13.90 0.51 -3.00
N HIS A 33 13.78 0.65 -1.68
CA HIS A 33 13.02 -0.27 -0.82
C HIS A 33 13.42 -1.77 -0.97
N PRO A 34 14.72 -2.11 -1.02
CA PRO A 34 15.15 -3.49 -1.25
C PRO A 34 14.74 -4.41 -0.10
N GLY A 35 14.03 -5.50 -0.39
CA GLY A 35 13.54 -6.45 0.60
C GLY A 35 12.25 -6.03 1.32
N ASP A 36 11.70 -4.84 1.04
CA ASP A 36 10.46 -4.41 1.71
C ASP A 36 9.26 -5.24 1.23
N THR A 37 8.34 -5.51 2.15
CA THR A 37 7.02 -6.06 1.84
C THR A 37 6.16 -4.98 1.17
N ALA A 38 5.64 -5.28 -0.02
CA ALA A 38 4.90 -4.33 -0.84
C ALA A 38 3.67 -4.98 -1.49
N LEU A 39 2.76 -4.14 -1.94
CA LEU A 39 1.78 -4.51 -2.96
C LEU A 39 2.46 -4.46 -4.33
N PRO A 40 2.06 -5.31 -5.30
CA PRO A 40 2.52 -5.16 -6.67
C PRO A 40 2.16 -3.77 -7.19
N GLY A 41 3.09 -3.12 -7.88
CA GLY A 41 2.83 -1.79 -8.41
C GLY A 41 4.04 -0.88 -8.53
N GLY A 42 3.83 0.21 -9.25
CA GLY A 42 4.90 1.12 -9.64
C GLY A 42 4.39 2.46 -10.10
N ARG A 43 5.27 3.20 -10.80
CA ARG A 43 4.95 4.55 -11.28
C ARG A 43 4.02 4.45 -12.49
N VAL A 44 3.11 5.41 -12.60
CA VAL A 44 2.31 5.59 -13.80
C VAL A 44 3.22 6.10 -14.92
N ASP A 45 3.25 5.37 -16.04
CA ASP A 45 3.95 5.74 -17.26
C ASP A 45 3.12 6.74 -18.08
N PRO A 46 3.72 7.67 -18.84
CA PRO A 46 2.99 8.54 -19.77
C PRO A 46 2.08 7.83 -20.78
N THR A 47 2.32 6.55 -21.05
CA THR A 47 1.52 5.70 -21.95
C THR A 47 0.37 4.99 -21.24
N ASP A 48 0.35 4.95 -19.91
CA ASP A 48 -0.75 4.38 -19.14
C ASP A 48 -2.00 5.30 -19.26
N PRO A 49 -3.16 4.78 -19.70
CA PRO A 49 -4.37 5.59 -19.84
C PRO A 49 -4.93 6.07 -18.50
N ASP A 50 -4.73 5.29 -17.43
CA ASP A 50 -5.14 5.61 -16.07
C ASP A 50 -4.35 4.79 -15.02
N VAL A 51 -4.63 5.05 -13.75
CA VAL A 51 -4.01 4.35 -12.61
C VAL A 51 -4.41 2.87 -12.51
N VAL A 52 -5.57 2.49 -13.05
CA VAL A 52 -6.04 1.09 -13.04
C VAL A 52 -5.17 0.26 -13.98
N PHE A 53 -4.95 0.78 -15.19
CA PHE A 53 -4.05 0.17 -16.16
C PHE A 53 -2.62 0.08 -15.62
N ALA A 54 -2.10 1.14 -15.01
CA ALA A 54 -0.76 1.12 -14.41
C ALA A 54 -0.63 0.01 -13.34
N ALA A 55 -1.58 -0.12 -12.42
CA ALA A 55 -1.54 -1.17 -11.40
C ALA A 55 -1.57 -2.59 -12.00
N LEU A 56 -2.38 -2.81 -13.03
CA LEU A 56 -2.47 -4.10 -13.73
C LEU A 56 -1.21 -4.43 -14.53
N ARG A 57 -0.65 -3.44 -15.23
CA ARG A 57 0.61 -3.58 -15.98
C ARG A 57 1.75 -3.96 -15.04
N GLU A 58 1.94 -3.20 -13.96
CA GLU A 58 2.99 -3.44 -12.98
C GLU A 58 2.82 -4.81 -12.30
N ALA A 59 1.58 -5.20 -11.96
CA ALA A 59 1.33 -6.55 -11.43
C ALA A 59 1.61 -7.65 -12.46
N ASN A 60 1.36 -7.42 -13.74
CA ASN A 60 1.76 -8.36 -14.79
C ASN A 60 3.30 -8.45 -14.90
N GLU A 61 4.00 -7.33 -14.87
CA GLU A 61 5.47 -7.26 -14.96
C GLU A 61 6.20 -7.85 -13.73
N GLU A 62 5.66 -7.64 -12.53
CA GLU A 62 6.29 -8.06 -11.27
C GLU A 62 5.95 -9.51 -10.88
N ILE A 63 4.71 -9.96 -11.12
CA ILE A 63 4.20 -11.26 -10.63
C ILE A 63 3.50 -12.13 -11.69
N ASP A 64 3.67 -11.83 -12.99
CA ASP A 64 3.04 -12.53 -14.11
C ASP A 64 1.49 -12.64 -13.95
N LEU A 65 0.86 -11.63 -13.33
CA LEU A 65 -0.59 -11.60 -13.16
C LEU A 65 -1.27 -11.67 -14.54
N PRO A 66 -2.12 -12.68 -14.83
CA PRO A 66 -2.82 -12.78 -16.10
C PRO A 66 -3.85 -11.66 -16.25
N ILE A 67 -3.65 -10.76 -17.21
CA ILE A 67 -4.52 -9.60 -17.44
C ILE A 67 -5.21 -9.62 -18.80
N GLU A 68 -5.02 -10.69 -19.59
CA GLU A 68 -5.64 -10.88 -20.91
C GLU A 68 -7.15 -11.18 -20.79
N ASP A 69 -7.57 -11.77 -19.67
CA ASP A 69 -8.96 -12.11 -19.38
C ASP A 69 -9.36 -11.60 -17.99
N LEU A 70 -9.79 -10.34 -17.95
CA LEU A 70 -10.28 -9.71 -16.73
C LEU A 70 -11.62 -10.28 -16.22
N SER A 71 -12.29 -11.19 -16.95
CA SER A 71 -13.53 -11.80 -16.46
C SER A 71 -13.32 -12.69 -15.22
N GLN A 72 -12.08 -13.09 -14.96
CA GLN A 72 -11.66 -13.83 -13.78
C GLN A 72 -11.55 -12.94 -12.53
N TYR A 73 -11.71 -11.62 -12.67
CA TYR A 73 -11.53 -10.65 -11.61
C TYR A 73 -12.74 -9.73 -11.46
N GLY A 74 -13.13 -9.44 -10.23
CA GLY A 74 -14.07 -8.38 -9.89
C GLY A 74 -13.32 -7.09 -9.57
N TYR A 75 -13.53 -6.03 -10.35
CA TYR A 75 -13.04 -4.70 -9.98
C TYR A 75 -13.90 -4.14 -8.84
N LEU A 76 -13.27 -3.85 -7.70
CA LEU A 76 -13.95 -3.33 -6.51
C LEU A 76 -13.89 -1.81 -6.41
N GLY A 77 -12.99 -1.18 -7.17
CA GLY A 77 -12.81 0.28 -7.18
C GLY A 77 -11.36 0.69 -6.98
N THR A 78 -11.13 1.99 -7.04
CA THR A 78 -9.85 2.63 -6.69
C THR A 78 -10.06 3.44 -5.43
N SER A 79 -9.26 3.21 -4.39
CA SER A 79 -9.42 3.92 -3.12
C SER A 79 -8.92 5.36 -3.21
N HIS A 80 -9.17 6.14 -2.16
CA HIS A 80 -8.49 7.43 -2.00
C HIS A 80 -6.96 7.23 -2.01
N PRO A 81 -6.22 8.18 -2.59
CA PRO A 81 -4.77 8.07 -2.70
C PRO A 81 -4.08 8.30 -1.37
N PHE A 82 -2.90 7.71 -1.24
CA PHE A 82 -1.98 7.90 -0.13
C PHE A 82 -0.75 8.67 -0.60
N LEU A 83 0.04 9.18 0.34
CA LEU A 83 1.26 9.93 0.03
C LEU A 83 2.47 9.17 0.56
N SER A 84 3.39 8.79 -0.33
CA SER A 84 4.59 8.06 0.07
C SER A 84 5.62 8.98 0.73
N ARG A 85 6.60 8.39 1.44
CA ARG A 85 7.75 9.12 2.00
C ARG A 85 8.56 9.87 0.94
N ASN A 86 8.56 9.36 -0.30
CA ASN A 86 9.23 9.99 -1.44
C ASN A 86 8.30 10.93 -2.22
N LEU A 87 7.16 11.31 -1.63
CA LEU A 87 6.19 12.27 -2.16
C LEU A 87 5.57 11.82 -3.50
N LEU A 88 5.37 10.51 -3.65
CA LEU A 88 4.53 9.95 -4.71
C LEU A 88 3.10 9.87 -4.22
N ILE A 89 2.16 10.29 -5.07
CA ILE A 89 0.73 10.05 -4.84
C ILE A 89 0.45 8.62 -5.30
N VAL A 90 0.06 7.75 -4.37
CA VAL A 90 -0.13 6.32 -4.63
C VAL A 90 -1.60 5.99 -4.62
N TYR A 91 -2.11 5.41 -5.71
CA TYR A 91 -3.50 4.97 -5.86
C TYR A 91 -3.61 3.44 -5.68
N PRO A 92 -4.25 2.95 -4.61
CA PRO A 92 -4.60 1.54 -4.50
C PRO A 92 -5.78 1.20 -5.40
N VAL A 93 -5.58 0.22 -6.27
CA VAL A 93 -6.57 -0.34 -7.19
C VAL A 93 -6.97 -1.71 -6.67
N LEU A 94 -8.25 -1.90 -6.35
CA LEU A 94 -8.74 -3.10 -5.66
C LEU A 94 -9.41 -4.04 -6.67
N TYR A 95 -8.91 -5.27 -6.72
CA TYR A 95 -9.53 -6.37 -7.44
C TYR A 95 -9.71 -7.57 -6.52
N ILE A 96 -10.73 -8.38 -6.78
CA ILE A 96 -10.87 -9.71 -6.20
C ILE A 96 -10.82 -10.76 -7.31
N TYR A 97 -10.00 -11.79 -7.14
CA TYR A 97 -10.00 -12.94 -8.04
C TYR A 97 -11.23 -13.82 -7.75
N LEU A 98 -11.98 -14.16 -8.80
CA LEU A 98 -13.30 -14.80 -8.69
C LEU A 98 -13.24 -16.34 -8.74
N ASN A 99 -12.13 -16.90 -9.19
CA ASN A 99 -11.89 -18.34 -9.20
C ASN A 99 -11.15 -18.79 -7.93
N SER A 100 -10.83 -20.09 -7.83
CA SER A 100 -10.13 -20.62 -6.66
C SER A 100 -8.71 -20.07 -6.56
N ALA A 101 -8.25 -19.75 -5.34
CA ALA A 101 -6.93 -19.18 -5.13
C ALA A 101 -5.79 -20.10 -5.59
N GLU A 102 -5.98 -21.42 -5.57
CA GLU A 102 -5.01 -22.38 -6.11
C GLU A 102 -4.76 -22.13 -7.60
N THR A 103 -5.80 -21.87 -8.38
CA THR A 103 -5.66 -21.55 -9.82
C THR A 103 -4.98 -20.20 -10.06
N LEU A 104 -5.06 -19.27 -9.09
CA LEU A 104 -4.31 -18.02 -9.14
C LEU A 104 -2.83 -18.31 -8.87
N PHE A 105 -2.53 -19.02 -7.79
CA PHE A 105 -1.16 -19.28 -7.34
C PHE A 105 -0.34 -20.05 -8.35
N GLU A 106 -0.97 -20.98 -9.09
CA GLU A 106 -0.32 -21.71 -10.20
C GLU A 106 0.12 -20.81 -11.36
N LYS A 107 -0.54 -19.66 -11.55
CA LYS A 107 -0.25 -18.73 -12.64
C LYS A 107 0.74 -17.64 -12.24
N LEU A 108 0.77 -17.26 -10.96
CA LEU A 108 1.66 -16.21 -10.48
C LEU A 108 3.11 -16.66 -10.50
N LYS A 109 3.98 -15.80 -11.01
CA LYS A 109 5.42 -16.05 -11.04
C LYS A 109 6.17 -14.74 -10.86
N ALA A 110 7.08 -14.74 -9.89
CA ALA A 110 7.90 -13.57 -9.61
C ALA A 110 8.88 -13.29 -10.76
N ASN A 111 8.94 -12.03 -11.17
CA ASN A 111 10.08 -11.52 -11.92
C ASN A 111 11.25 -11.28 -10.96
N GLU A 112 12.26 -12.16 -10.97
CA GLU A 112 13.37 -12.17 -10.01
C GLU A 112 14.24 -10.90 -9.99
N ASP A 113 14.13 -10.05 -11.02
CA ASP A 113 14.81 -8.76 -11.02
C ASP A 113 14.10 -7.74 -10.12
N GLU A 114 12.81 -7.90 -9.88
CA GLU A 114 11.97 -6.96 -9.13
C GLU A 114 11.33 -7.55 -7.86
N VAL A 115 11.03 -8.84 -7.86
CA VAL A 115 10.34 -9.55 -6.79
C VAL A 115 11.14 -10.80 -6.40
N SER A 116 11.46 -10.94 -5.12
CA SER A 116 12.11 -12.16 -4.60
C SER A 116 11.13 -13.22 -4.15
N GLU A 117 9.92 -12.82 -3.74
CA GLU A 117 8.91 -13.72 -3.19
C GLU A 117 7.51 -13.15 -3.39
N ILE A 118 6.55 -14.03 -3.70
CA ILE A 118 5.12 -13.74 -3.71
C ILE A 118 4.52 -14.52 -2.54
N PHE A 119 3.74 -13.84 -1.71
CA PHE A 119 3.08 -14.45 -0.57
C PHE A 119 1.72 -13.81 -0.33
N HIS A 120 0.94 -14.42 0.56
CA HIS A 120 -0.42 -13.99 0.83
C HIS A 120 -0.67 -13.91 2.32
N ILE A 121 -1.39 -12.87 2.75
CA ILE A 121 -1.79 -12.71 4.14
C ILE A 121 -3.30 -12.52 4.23
N SER A 122 -3.90 -13.07 5.28
CA SER A 122 -5.32 -12.88 5.56
C SER A 122 -5.59 -11.46 6.06
N LEU A 123 -6.61 -10.80 5.51
CA LEU A 123 -7.10 -9.52 6.05
C LEU A 123 -7.60 -9.69 7.50
N LYS A 124 -8.13 -10.88 7.83
CA LYS A 124 -8.55 -11.21 9.19
C LYS A 124 -7.38 -11.27 10.16
N ASP A 125 -6.22 -11.78 9.74
CA ASP A 125 -5.04 -11.82 10.61
C ASP A 125 -4.55 -10.39 10.94
N ILE A 126 -4.64 -9.46 9.97
CA ILE A 126 -4.36 -8.03 10.19
C ILE A 126 -5.38 -7.43 11.16
N LEU A 127 -6.68 -7.65 10.92
CA LEU A 127 -7.77 -7.18 11.79
C LEU A 127 -7.57 -7.64 13.24
N ASP A 128 -7.36 -8.95 13.44
CA ASP A 128 -7.22 -9.55 14.76
C ASP A 128 -5.98 -9.00 15.48
N SER A 129 -4.89 -8.71 14.75
CA SER A 129 -3.69 -8.08 15.32
C SER A 129 -3.88 -6.61 15.71
N LEU A 130 -4.73 -5.85 15.01
CA LEU A 130 -5.10 -4.49 15.40
C LEU A 130 -6.00 -4.49 16.65
N ALA A 131 -6.88 -5.49 16.77
CA ALA A 131 -7.82 -5.63 17.88
C ALA A 131 -7.14 -6.07 19.18
N ALA A 132 -6.18 -7.00 19.05
CA ALA A 132 -5.58 -7.71 20.16
C ALA A 132 -4.06 -7.63 20.12
N GLN A 133 -3.47 -7.15 21.21
CA GLN A 133 -2.01 -7.03 21.38
C GLN A 133 -1.24 -8.36 21.26
N ASN A 134 -1.93 -9.51 21.34
CA ASN A 134 -1.36 -10.86 21.30
C ASN A 134 -2.04 -11.75 20.25
N SER A 135 -2.32 -11.22 19.04
CA SER A 135 -2.78 -12.10 17.96
C SER A 135 -1.74 -13.20 17.69
N PRO A 136 -2.14 -14.49 17.67
CA PRO A 136 -1.20 -15.60 17.55
C PRO A 136 -0.50 -15.66 16.19
N LYS A 137 -1.04 -14.98 15.18
CA LYS A 137 -0.53 -15.02 13.81
C LYS A 137 0.17 -13.75 13.37
N LEU A 138 -0.17 -12.58 13.88
CA LEU A 138 0.51 -11.33 13.52
C LEU A 138 0.70 -10.49 14.77
N THR A 139 1.93 -10.06 15.01
CA THR A 139 2.21 -9.05 16.04
C THR A 139 2.10 -7.68 15.40
N HIS A 140 1.18 -6.84 15.89
CA HIS A 140 1.07 -5.44 15.51
C HIS A 140 1.81 -4.56 16.52
N SER A 141 2.53 -3.57 16.01
CA SER A 141 3.04 -2.47 16.81
C SER A 141 2.86 -1.15 16.06
N SER A 142 2.77 -0.07 16.82
CA SER A 142 2.67 1.29 16.28
C SER A 142 3.51 2.27 17.06
N ARG A 143 3.99 3.31 16.39
CA ARG A 143 4.65 4.46 17.03
C ARG A 143 4.28 5.75 16.33
N ASP A 144 4.10 6.80 17.12
CA ASP A 144 3.79 8.12 16.59
C ASP A 144 5.10 8.84 16.25
N LEU A 145 5.16 9.37 15.03
CA LEU A 145 6.31 10.05 14.45
C LEU A 145 5.87 11.44 13.94
N LYS A 146 6.87 12.28 13.68
CA LYS A 146 6.68 13.52 12.92
C LYS A 146 6.92 13.23 11.45
N TRP A 147 6.02 13.75 10.60
CA TRP A 147 6.11 13.55 9.16
C TRP A 147 6.09 14.87 8.40
N ILE A 148 5.32 14.99 7.31
CA ILE A 148 5.23 16.19 6.48
C ILE A 148 4.76 17.36 7.36
N HIS A 149 5.47 18.48 7.29
CA HIS A 149 5.14 19.72 8.03
C HIS A 149 5.08 19.54 9.56
N GLY A 150 5.84 18.59 10.10
CA GLY A 150 5.84 18.30 11.52
C GLY A 150 4.50 17.77 12.04
N THR A 151 3.61 17.31 11.16
CA THR A 151 2.34 16.73 11.61
C THR A 151 2.55 15.35 12.22
N PRO A 152 1.75 14.97 13.22
CA PRO A 152 1.73 13.61 13.72
C PRO A 152 1.38 12.62 12.62
N TYR A 153 2.04 11.47 12.65
CA TYR A 153 1.76 10.31 11.81
C TYR A 153 2.05 9.04 12.61
N ARG A 154 1.09 8.11 12.65
CA ARG A 154 1.28 6.81 13.26
C ARG A 154 1.88 5.83 12.26
N TYR A 155 3.08 5.37 12.55
CA TYR A 155 3.74 4.32 11.79
C TYR A 155 3.31 2.95 12.30
N HIS A 156 2.71 2.14 11.42
CA HIS A 156 2.31 0.77 11.70
C HIS A 156 3.35 -0.25 11.25
N SER A 157 3.47 -1.35 12.02
CA SER A 157 4.32 -2.49 11.71
C SER A 157 3.62 -3.79 12.09
N PHE A 158 3.49 -4.70 11.14
CA PHE A 158 3.04 -6.07 11.35
C PHE A 158 4.19 -7.03 11.11
N THR A 159 4.40 -7.96 12.05
CA THR A 159 5.51 -8.90 12.00
C THR A 159 5.05 -10.31 12.33
N ASN A 160 5.50 -11.27 11.54
CA ASN A 160 5.58 -12.68 11.91
C ASN A 160 6.67 -13.32 11.04
N PRO A 161 7.79 -13.78 11.61
CA PRO A 161 8.87 -14.41 10.84
C PRO A 161 8.46 -15.64 10.01
N ASP A 162 7.37 -16.31 10.35
CA ASP A 162 6.87 -17.50 9.66
C ASP A 162 5.87 -17.17 8.53
N LEU A 163 5.27 -15.96 8.54
CA LEU A 163 4.26 -15.54 7.55
C LEU A 163 4.72 -14.38 6.66
N LEU A 164 5.62 -13.54 7.18
CA LEU A 164 6.09 -12.32 6.55
C LEU A 164 7.61 -12.41 6.38
N PRO A 165 8.13 -12.51 5.14
CA PRO A 165 9.57 -12.52 4.88
C PRO A 165 10.27 -11.27 5.43
N THR A 166 9.57 -10.13 5.37
CA THR A 166 9.95 -8.88 6.03
C THR A 166 8.72 -8.18 6.64
N PRO A 167 8.90 -7.30 7.63
CA PRO A 167 7.77 -6.62 8.26
C PRO A 167 6.90 -5.83 7.25
N LEU A 168 5.58 -5.98 7.33
CA LEU A 168 4.62 -5.15 6.62
C LEU A 168 4.52 -3.80 7.36
N THR A 169 5.01 -2.72 6.75
CA THR A 169 5.17 -1.43 7.42
C THR A 169 4.86 -0.23 6.54
N GLY A 170 4.76 0.95 7.15
CA GLY A 170 4.66 2.23 6.45
C GLY A 170 3.45 2.29 5.51
N LEU A 171 3.65 2.83 4.31
CA LEU A 171 2.57 3.05 3.34
C LEU A 171 1.80 1.77 3.01
N THR A 172 2.49 0.63 2.84
CA THR A 172 1.83 -0.65 2.56
C THR A 172 0.93 -1.04 3.73
N ALA A 173 1.39 -0.87 4.98
CA ALA A 173 0.58 -1.11 6.16
C ALA A 173 -0.64 -0.18 6.24
N ASP A 174 -0.49 1.11 5.91
CA ASP A 174 -1.59 2.08 5.91
C ASP A 174 -2.68 1.70 4.88
N ILE A 175 -2.27 1.28 3.68
CA ILE A 175 -3.18 0.80 2.64
C ILE A 175 -3.90 -0.47 3.12
N MET A 176 -3.19 -1.43 3.72
CA MET A 176 -3.80 -2.64 4.26
C MET A 176 -4.79 -2.35 5.39
N ILE A 177 -4.48 -1.44 6.31
CA ILE A 177 -5.41 -1.02 7.36
C ILE A 177 -6.67 -0.40 6.75
N SER A 178 -6.53 0.43 5.71
CA SER A 178 -7.67 1.01 4.99
C SER A 178 -8.54 -0.06 4.33
N VAL A 179 -7.92 -1.05 3.68
CA VAL A 179 -8.63 -2.17 3.03
C VAL A 179 -9.34 -3.04 4.06
N VAL A 180 -8.71 -3.36 5.19
CA VAL A 180 -9.33 -4.10 6.31
C VAL A 180 -10.51 -3.30 6.88
N SER A 181 -10.33 -1.99 7.06
CA SER A 181 -11.39 -1.10 7.56
C SER A 181 -12.61 -1.08 6.65
N LEU A 182 -12.39 -1.11 5.33
CA LEU A 182 -13.46 -1.20 4.33
C LEU A 182 -14.13 -2.59 4.38
N ALA A 183 -13.34 -3.67 4.36
CA ALA A 183 -13.83 -5.04 4.26
C ALA A 183 -14.65 -5.46 5.49
N TYR A 184 -14.27 -5.00 6.69
CA TYR A 184 -14.90 -5.38 7.95
C TYR A 184 -15.71 -4.23 8.60
N ASN A 185 -15.96 -3.14 7.87
CA ASN A 185 -16.75 -1.99 8.33
C ASN A 185 -16.29 -1.40 9.68
N MET A 186 -14.97 -1.24 9.87
CA MET A 186 -14.40 -0.76 11.13
C MET A 186 -14.71 0.72 11.43
N ALA A 187 -15.07 1.52 10.41
CA ALA A 187 -15.35 2.95 10.57
C ALA A 187 -16.50 3.24 11.56
N SER A 188 -17.40 2.30 11.81
CA SER A 188 -18.50 2.46 12.78
C SER A 188 -18.12 2.19 14.24
N GLU A 189 -16.92 1.64 14.51
CA GLU A 189 -16.59 1.06 15.82
C GLU A 189 -15.54 1.83 16.64
N GLY A 190 -15.17 3.05 16.23
CA GLY A 190 -14.30 3.92 17.05
C GLY A 190 -12.81 3.54 17.03
N TRP A 191 -12.36 2.84 16.00
CA TRP A 191 -10.97 2.39 15.81
C TRP A 191 -9.96 3.50 15.51
N PHE A 192 -10.43 4.73 15.27
CA PHE A 192 -9.59 5.88 14.89
C PHE A 192 -8.37 6.06 15.82
N SER A 193 -8.55 5.91 17.13
CA SER A 193 -7.47 6.05 18.10
C SER A 193 -6.42 4.94 18.05
N LEU A 194 -6.70 3.81 17.38
CA LEU A 194 -5.76 2.71 17.14
C LEU A 194 -4.96 2.94 15.86
N ILE A 195 -5.60 3.49 14.82
CA ILE A 195 -5.03 3.63 13.47
C ILE A 195 -4.39 4.98 13.19
N GLU A 196 -4.73 6.02 13.93
CA GLU A 196 -4.22 7.37 13.71
C GLU A 196 -3.58 7.95 14.97
N ALA A 197 -2.49 8.69 14.79
CA ALA A 197 -1.94 9.52 15.85
C ALA A 197 -2.92 10.65 16.21
N PRO A 198 -2.94 11.13 17.47
CA PRO A 198 -3.71 12.33 17.81
C PRO A 198 -3.37 13.49 16.87
N ASP A 199 -4.40 14.15 16.33
CA ASP A 199 -4.29 15.26 15.37
C ASP A 199 -3.59 14.91 14.03
N GLN A 200 -3.45 13.63 13.70
CA GLN A 200 -2.98 13.19 12.39
C GLN A 200 -3.88 13.76 11.28
N LYS A 201 -3.25 14.23 10.21
CA LYS A 201 -3.97 14.74 9.04
C LYS A 201 -4.31 13.60 8.11
N ASP A 202 -5.49 13.66 7.52
CA ASP A 202 -5.90 12.72 6.50
C ASP A 202 -5.04 12.86 5.25
N TRP A 203 -4.98 11.78 4.46
CA TRP A 203 -4.14 11.72 3.26
C TRP A 203 -4.51 12.78 2.22
N CYS A 204 -5.79 13.12 2.05
CA CYS A 204 -6.23 14.12 1.10
C CYS A 204 -5.68 15.51 1.47
N THR A 205 -5.72 15.88 2.75
CA THR A 205 -5.11 17.11 3.27
C THR A 205 -3.60 17.14 3.00
N LEU A 206 -2.89 16.06 3.31
CA LEU A 206 -1.43 15.99 3.11
C LEU A 206 -1.05 16.06 1.62
N ILE A 207 -1.83 15.44 0.74
CA ILE A 207 -1.66 15.53 -0.70
C ILE A 207 -1.93 16.95 -1.19
N GLN A 208 -2.98 17.63 -0.71
CA GLN A 208 -3.27 19.01 -1.07
C GLN A 208 -2.12 19.95 -0.71
N TRP A 209 -1.59 19.85 0.50
CA TRP A 209 -0.43 20.64 0.93
C TRP A 209 0.77 20.42 0.01
N MET A 210 1.04 19.16 -0.33
CA MET A 210 2.13 18.77 -1.23
C MET A 210 1.93 19.32 -2.65
N VAL A 211 0.71 19.25 -3.19
CA VAL A 211 0.32 19.81 -4.50
C VAL A 211 0.45 21.34 -4.52
N ASN A 212 0.05 22.01 -3.43
CA ASN A 212 0.10 23.46 -3.30
C ASN A 212 1.52 23.99 -3.02
N GLY A 213 2.49 23.11 -2.75
CA GLY A 213 3.85 23.52 -2.38
C GLY A 213 3.91 24.26 -1.04
N GLU A 214 2.94 24.01 -0.15
CA GLU A 214 3.01 24.49 1.23
C GLU A 214 4.27 23.86 1.85
N ALA A 215 5.14 24.68 2.46
CA ALA A 215 6.41 24.21 3.02
C ALA A 215 6.27 23.96 4.52
N GLY A 216 6.88 22.88 4.99
CA GLY A 216 7.10 22.61 6.41
C GLY A 216 8.07 23.62 7.04
N SER A 217 8.04 23.74 8.37
CA SER A 217 8.97 24.58 9.12
C SER A 217 10.40 24.02 9.09
N ASP A 218 11.41 24.89 9.26
CA ASP A 218 12.82 24.49 9.39
C ASP A 218 12.99 23.40 10.46
N GLY A 219 13.52 22.25 10.07
CA GLY A 219 13.69 21.06 10.92
C GLY A 219 12.90 19.83 10.46
N ASP A 220 11.97 19.98 9.51
CA ASP A 220 11.27 18.85 8.90
C ASP A 220 12.16 18.11 7.89
N LEU A 221 12.49 16.85 8.19
CA LEU A 221 13.24 15.95 7.30
C LEU A 221 12.59 15.75 5.91
N HIS A 222 11.33 16.16 5.75
CA HIS A 222 10.55 16.09 4.51
C HIS A 222 9.97 17.45 4.07
N SER A 223 10.55 18.57 4.52
CA SER A 223 10.15 19.91 4.05
C SER A 223 10.34 20.01 2.53
N ILE A 224 9.23 20.16 1.80
CA ILE A 224 9.26 20.53 0.38
C ILE A 224 9.55 22.02 0.34
N VAL A 225 10.83 22.39 0.33
CA VAL A 225 11.21 23.77 0.00
C VAL A 225 11.03 23.92 -1.52
N TYR A 226 9.82 24.27 -1.94
CA TYR A 226 9.60 24.71 -3.32
C TYR A 226 10.30 26.06 -3.49
N LYS A 227 11.49 26.08 -4.12
CA LYS A 227 12.05 27.34 -4.59
C LYS A 227 11.16 27.82 -5.74
N PRO A 228 10.49 28.97 -5.65
CA PRO A 228 9.69 29.47 -6.76
C PRO A 228 10.61 29.62 -7.97
N THR A 229 10.29 28.93 -9.06
CA THR A 229 10.88 29.20 -10.35
C THR A 229 10.57 30.65 -10.66
N LYS A 230 11.58 31.51 -10.67
CA LYS A 230 11.42 32.88 -11.17
C LYS A 230 10.87 32.75 -12.59
N LEU A 231 9.60 33.07 -12.79
CA LEU A 231 9.09 33.46 -14.09
C LEU A 231 9.90 34.68 -14.50
N SER A 232 10.93 34.46 -15.31
CA SER A 232 11.61 35.51 -16.05
C SER A 232 10.62 35.99 -17.11
N VAL A 233 9.91 37.06 -16.77
CA VAL A 233 9.18 37.87 -17.74
C VAL A 233 10.24 38.52 -18.62
N HIS A 234 10.29 38.13 -19.89
CA HIS A 234 10.91 38.89 -20.97
C HIS A 234 9.81 39.55 -21.79
#